data_AF-A0A4U5PRH8-F1
#
_entry.id   AF-A0A4U5PRH8-F1
#
_cell.length_a   1.000
_cell.length_b   1.000
_cell.length_c   1.000
_cell.angle_alpha   90.00
_cell.angle_beta   90.00
_cell.angle_gamma   90.00
#
_symmetry.space_group_name_H-M   'P 1'
#
loop_
_entity.id
_entity.type
_entity.pdbx_description
1 polymer ?
#
loop_
_entity_poly.entity_id
_entity_poly.type
_entity_poly.pdbx_seq_one_letter_code
_entity_poly.pdbx_strand_id
1 'polypeptide(L)'
;MPLKAATVVSATTAEKPKKRYPGEAKGFVEEMRFVAMKLHTREQAKEGEKEVKEKEEQAVRKWEPTIDGYLKFLVDSKLVYDTLEGIVEKAVFPFYAEFRNTGLERSEKLAKDLEWFKEQGYTIPEPSSPGVTYSQILQEFSEKDPQAFICHFYNIYFAHSAGGRMIGRKVAEQLLEKKELEFYKWDGDLSQLLQNVRDKLNKVAESWTREEKNHCLEETEKSFKHSGEILRLIL
;
A
#
# COMPACT_ATOMS: atom_id res chain seq x y z
N MET A 1 -23.43 -75.35 -2.27
CA MET A 1 -22.94 -74.09 -2.87
C MET A 1 -24.14 -73.28 -3.29
N PRO A 2 -24.29 -72.03 -2.80
CA PRO A 2 -24.03 -70.88 -3.66
C PRO A 2 -23.25 -69.74 -2.95
N LEU A 3 -22.91 -68.74 -3.76
CA LEU A 3 -21.79 -67.80 -3.64
C LEU A 3 -21.86 -66.81 -2.48
N LYS A 4 -20.71 -66.56 -1.84
CA LYS A 4 -20.45 -65.39 -1.00
C LYS A 4 -20.46 -64.13 -1.87
N ALA A 5 -21.33 -63.18 -1.54
CA ALA A 5 -21.31 -61.85 -2.14
C ALA A 5 -20.05 -61.09 -1.68
N ALA A 6 -19.23 -60.65 -2.63
CA ALA A 6 -18.09 -59.79 -2.38
C ALA A 6 -18.59 -58.34 -2.24
N THR A 7 -18.45 -57.76 -1.05
CA THR A 7 -18.65 -56.33 -0.81
C THR A 7 -17.47 -55.57 -1.39
N VAL A 8 -17.72 -54.83 -2.48
CA VAL A 8 -16.75 -53.88 -3.05
C VAL A 8 -16.83 -52.60 -2.23
N VAL A 9 -15.83 -52.36 -1.38
CA VAL A 9 -15.67 -51.09 -0.68
C VAL A 9 -15.04 -50.10 -1.67
N SER A 10 -15.85 -49.16 -2.16
CA SER A 10 -15.37 -48.06 -2.99
C SER A 10 -14.47 -47.16 -2.14
N ALA A 11 -13.17 -47.14 -2.46
CA ALA A 11 -12.22 -46.22 -1.84
C ALA A 11 -12.54 -44.79 -2.28
N THR A 12 -13.12 -43.99 -1.39
CA THR A 12 -13.16 -42.54 -1.55
C THR A 12 -11.73 -42.02 -1.53
N THR A 13 -11.24 -41.55 -2.66
CA THR A 13 -10.01 -40.76 -2.75
C THR A 13 -10.16 -39.53 -1.85
N ALA A 14 -9.48 -39.56 -0.71
CA ALA A 14 -9.33 -38.39 0.14
C ALA A 14 -8.58 -37.31 -0.66
N GLU A 15 -9.25 -36.21 -1.01
CA GLU A 15 -8.59 -35.03 -1.54
C GLU A 15 -7.52 -34.58 -0.52
N LYS A 16 -6.26 -34.49 -0.97
CA LYS A 16 -5.20 -33.89 -0.16
C LYS A 16 -5.65 -32.46 0.20
N PRO A 17 -5.58 -32.04 1.48
CA PRO A 17 -5.92 -30.68 1.84
C PRO A 17 -5.03 -29.73 1.05
N LYS A 18 -5.63 -28.94 0.15
CA LYS A 18 -4.93 -27.87 -0.56
C LYS A 18 -4.29 -26.98 0.49
N LYS A 19 -2.97 -26.81 0.42
CA LYS A 19 -2.19 -25.98 1.33
C LYS A 19 -2.71 -24.55 1.18
N ARG A 20 -3.50 -24.07 2.14
CA ARG A 20 -4.08 -22.73 2.11
C ARG A 20 -2.97 -21.68 2.14
N TYR A 21 -3.14 -20.61 1.39
CA TYR A 21 -2.22 -19.48 1.45
C TYR A 21 -2.36 -18.78 2.81
N PRO A 22 -1.25 -18.28 3.42
CA PRO A 22 -1.34 -17.53 4.66
C PRO A 22 -2.28 -16.32 4.51
N GLY A 23 -3.32 -16.26 5.34
CA GLY A 23 -4.32 -15.18 5.31
C GLY A 23 -5.57 -15.47 4.47
N GLU A 24 -5.54 -16.49 3.59
CA GLU A 24 -6.64 -16.80 2.64
C GLU A 24 -8.01 -16.97 3.34
N ALA A 25 -8.03 -17.56 4.53
CA ALA A 25 -9.26 -17.77 5.30
C ALA A 25 -9.93 -16.48 5.81
N LYS A 26 -9.23 -15.33 5.78
CA LYS A 26 -9.72 -14.02 6.22
C LYS A 26 -9.98 -13.04 5.06
N GLY A 27 -9.76 -13.48 3.82
CA GLY A 27 -9.89 -12.64 2.63
C GLY A 27 -8.54 -12.23 2.02
N PHE A 28 -8.58 -11.82 0.76
CA PHE A 28 -7.39 -11.54 -0.05
C PHE A 28 -6.54 -10.39 0.51
N VAL A 29 -7.16 -9.41 1.17
CA VAL A 29 -6.42 -8.31 1.83
C VAL A 29 -5.50 -8.82 2.94
N GLU A 30 -5.87 -9.89 3.65
CA GLU A 30 -4.99 -10.48 4.66
C GLU A 30 -3.78 -11.19 4.01
N GLU A 31 -3.95 -11.76 2.81
CA GLU A 31 -2.82 -12.29 2.04
C GLU A 31 -1.86 -11.16 1.63
N MET A 32 -2.39 -10.04 1.10
CA MET A 32 -1.59 -8.86 0.77
C MET A 32 -0.85 -8.31 2.01
N ARG A 33 -1.55 -8.20 3.15
CA ARG A 33 -0.93 -7.81 4.43
C ARG A 33 0.22 -8.73 4.78
N PHE A 34 0.02 -10.05 4.69
CA PHE A 34 1.03 -11.02 5.06
C PHE A 34 2.31 -10.87 4.21
N VAL A 35 2.16 -10.69 2.89
CA VAL A 35 3.31 -10.46 2.00
C VAL A 35 4.00 -9.15 2.32
N ALA A 36 3.24 -8.05 2.46
CA ALA A 36 3.78 -6.73 2.79
C ALA A 36 4.55 -6.73 4.12
N MET A 37 4.01 -7.38 5.16
CA MET A 37 4.66 -7.42 6.48
C MET A 37 6.02 -8.14 6.42
N LYS A 38 6.18 -9.17 5.60
CA LYS A 38 7.47 -9.87 5.44
C LYS A 38 8.55 -9.04 4.76
N LEU A 39 8.14 -8.12 3.89
CA LEU A 39 9.06 -7.24 3.17
C LEU A 39 9.62 -6.11 4.04
N HIS A 40 9.06 -5.86 5.22
CA HIS A 40 9.65 -4.93 6.17
C HIS A 40 10.91 -5.49 6.83
N THR A 41 11.75 -4.61 7.36
CA THR A 41 12.81 -5.02 8.28
C THR A 41 12.25 -5.25 9.69
N ARG A 42 12.96 -6.03 10.51
CA ARG A 42 12.63 -6.18 11.95
C ARG A 42 12.73 -4.86 12.72
N GLU A 43 13.49 -3.90 12.20
CA GLU A 43 13.61 -2.56 12.79
C GLU A 43 12.36 -1.71 12.56
N GLN A 44 11.65 -1.92 11.45
CA GLN A 44 10.44 -1.17 11.09
C GLN A 44 9.17 -1.86 11.57
N ALA A 45 9.12 -3.20 11.53
CA ALA A 45 7.95 -3.97 11.92
C ALA A 45 8.31 -5.29 12.59
N LYS A 46 7.54 -5.68 13.62
CA LYS A 46 7.77 -6.92 14.38
C LYS A 46 7.74 -8.17 13.48
N GLU A 47 6.89 -8.18 12.47
CA GLU A 47 6.70 -9.29 11.51
C GLU A 47 7.70 -9.25 10.34
N GLY A 48 8.56 -8.24 10.25
CA GLY A 48 9.52 -8.06 9.16
C GLY A 48 10.52 -9.20 9.04
N GLU A 49 10.89 -9.57 7.82
CA GLU A 49 11.86 -10.65 7.56
C GLU A 49 13.09 -10.18 6.77
N LYS A 50 13.10 -8.93 6.28
CA LYS A 50 14.24 -8.37 5.53
C LYS A 50 15.32 -7.82 6.45
N GLU A 51 16.55 -7.87 5.97
CA GLU A 51 17.68 -7.15 6.56
C GLU A 51 17.69 -5.70 6.09
N VAL A 52 18.26 -4.81 6.91
CA VAL A 52 18.47 -3.40 6.53
C VAL A 52 19.58 -3.34 5.48
N LYS A 53 19.25 -2.80 4.31
CA LYS A 53 20.20 -2.53 3.22
C LYS A 53 20.35 -1.04 2.97
N GLU A 54 19.26 -0.30 3.11
CA GLU A 54 19.19 1.13 2.79
C GLU A 54 18.86 1.96 4.04
N LYS A 55 19.10 3.27 3.99
CA LYS A 55 18.89 4.16 5.16
C LYS A 55 17.41 4.26 5.56
N GLU A 56 16.51 4.31 4.58
CA GLU A 56 15.06 4.34 4.81
C GLU A 56 14.52 3.02 5.37
N GLU A 57 15.30 1.95 5.38
CA GLU A 57 14.90 0.66 5.95
C GLU A 57 15.25 0.54 7.45
N GLN A 58 16.02 1.49 7.98
CA GLN A 58 16.35 1.57 9.41
C GLN A 58 15.17 2.02 10.25
N ALA A 59 15.23 1.76 11.56
CA ALA A 59 14.26 2.29 12.51
C ALA A 59 14.11 3.82 12.37
N VAL A 60 12.88 4.30 12.19
CA VAL A 60 12.53 5.72 11.99
C VAL A 60 13.17 6.66 13.03
N ARG A 61 13.39 6.19 14.27
CA ARG A 61 14.06 6.97 15.33
C ARG A 61 15.50 7.38 14.98
N LYS A 62 16.18 6.62 14.12
CA LYS A 62 17.57 6.84 13.66
C LYS A 62 17.65 7.81 12.48
N TRP A 63 16.52 8.20 11.90
CA TRP A 63 16.51 9.10 10.74
C TRP A 63 16.90 10.52 11.13
N GLU A 64 17.58 11.18 10.18
CA GLU A 64 18.00 12.57 10.22
C GLU A 64 17.36 13.31 9.03
N PRO A 65 16.06 13.63 9.12
CA PRO A 65 15.34 14.27 8.04
C PRO A 65 15.78 15.73 7.85
N THR A 66 15.62 16.24 6.63
CA THR A 66 15.80 17.66 6.32
C THR A 66 14.51 18.27 5.77
N ILE A 67 14.33 19.59 5.91
CA ILE A 67 13.15 20.26 5.32
C ILE A 67 13.14 20.08 3.80
N ASP A 68 14.28 20.30 3.14
CA ASP A 68 14.40 20.16 1.68
C ASP A 68 14.07 18.74 1.20
N GLY A 69 14.58 17.73 1.92
CA GLY A 69 14.27 16.33 1.63
C GLY A 69 12.80 16.00 1.86
N TYR A 70 12.24 16.50 2.95
CA TYR A 70 10.84 16.28 3.28
C TYR A 70 9.88 16.96 2.30
N LEU A 71 10.21 18.17 1.80
CA LEU A 71 9.43 18.84 0.75
C LEU A 71 9.42 18.03 -0.55
N LYS A 72 10.56 17.48 -0.97
CA LYS A 72 10.61 16.56 -2.13
C LYS A 72 9.73 15.33 -1.91
N PHE A 73 9.81 14.73 -0.73
CA PHE A 73 8.95 13.61 -0.36
C PHE A 73 7.45 13.96 -0.45
N LEU A 74 7.04 15.13 0.06
CA LEU A 74 5.64 15.57 0.02
C LEU A 74 5.17 15.84 -1.42
N VAL A 75 5.99 16.49 -2.25
CA VAL A 75 5.67 16.75 -3.66
C VAL A 75 5.56 15.46 -4.46
N ASP A 76 6.52 14.55 -4.33
CA ASP A 76 6.50 13.25 -5.03
C ASP A 76 5.34 12.39 -4.55
N SER A 77 5.06 12.37 -3.25
CA SER A 77 3.88 11.70 -2.69
C SER A 77 2.59 12.28 -3.26
N LYS A 78 2.49 13.61 -3.35
CA LYS A 78 1.29 14.27 -3.90
C LYS A 78 1.06 13.87 -5.34
N LEU A 79 2.11 13.84 -6.17
CA LEU A 79 1.99 13.40 -7.56
C LEU A 79 1.48 11.96 -7.67
N VAL A 80 1.94 11.07 -6.80
CA VAL A 80 1.47 9.68 -6.73
C VAL A 80 -0.01 9.61 -6.31
N TYR A 81 -0.42 10.35 -5.28
CA TYR A 81 -1.83 10.37 -4.86
C TYR A 81 -2.74 11.01 -5.91
N ASP A 82 -2.33 12.12 -6.55
CA ASP A 82 -3.07 12.73 -7.65
C ASP A 82 -3.27 11.71 -8.78
N THR A 83 -2.26 10.89 -9.04
CA THR A 83 -2.30 9.83 -10.05
C THR A 83 -3.28 8.73 -9.65
N LEU A 84 -3.21 8.22 -8.41
CA LEU A 84 -4.14 7.20 -7.92
C LEU A 84 -5.60 7.68 -7.95
N GLU A 85 -5.83 8.90 -7.47
CA GLU A 85 -7.15 9.54 -7.44
C GLU A 85 -7.69 9.76 -8.86
N GLY A 86 -6.86 10.24 -9.79
CA GLY A 86 -7.23 10.38 -11.20
C GLY A 86 -7.52 9.05 -11.90
N ILE A 87 -6.79 7.97 -11.56
CA ILE A 87 -7.03 6.63 -12.12
C ILE A 87 -8.40 6.09 -11.68
N VAL A 88 -8.71 6.16 -10.38
CA VAL A 88 -10.00 5.67 -9.89
C VAL A 88 -11.16 6.54 -10.37
N GLU A 89 -10.93 7.83 -10.60
CA GLU A 89 -11.92 8.71 -11.22
C GLU A 89 -12.16 8.35 -12.70
N LYS A 90 -11.11 8.10 -13.49
CA LYS A 90 -11.26 7.65 -14.88
C LYS A 90 -11.92 6.27 -14.98
N ALA A 91 -11.62 5.38 -14.03
CA ALA A 91 -12.13 4.01 -13.91
C ALA A 91 -12.15 3.23 -15.25
N VAL A 92 -10.99 3.13 -15.91
CA VAL A 92 -10.83 2.33 -17.15
C VAL A 92 -11.35 0.91 -16.97
N PHE A 93 -11.09 0.30 -15.82
CA PHE A 93 -11.78 -0.89 -15.36
C PHE A 93 -12.94 -0.50 -14.45
N PRO A 94 -14.19 -0.96 -14.69
CA PRO A 94 -15.37 -0.48 -13.97
C PRO A 94 -15.28 -0.60 -12.44
N PHE A 95 -14.64 -1.64 -11.92
CA PHE A 95 -14.53 -1.86 -10.48
C PHE A 95 -13.61 -0.85 -9.78
N TYR A 96 -12.79 -0.07 -10.51
CA TYR A 96 -12.01 1.02 -9.90
C TYR A 96 -12.91 2.10 -9.29
N ALA A 97 -14.12 2.29 -9.84
CA ALA A 97 -15.07 3.27 -9.32
C ALA A 97 -15.49 2.97 -7.88
N GLU A 98 -15.38 1.72 -7.41
CA GLU A 98 -15.62 1.34 -6.01
C GLU A 98 -14.62 2.03 -5.06
N PHE A 99 -13.45 2.44 -5.55
CA PHE A 99 -12.39 3.08 -4.77
C PHE A 99 -12.38 4.62 -4.88
N ARG A 100 -13.46 5.22 -5.41
CA ARG A 100 -13.68 6.67 -5.32
C ARG A 100 -14.21 7.04 -3.93
N ASN A 101 -13.86 8.24 -3.45
CA ASN A 101 -14.40 8.85 -2.24
C ASN A 101 -14.35 7.90 -1.02
N THR A 102 -13.21 7.26 -0.83
CA THR A 102 -12.95 6.32 0.26
C THR A 102 -12.73 7.02 1.60
N GLY A 103 -12.40 8.32 1.57
CA GLY A 103 -11.91 9.08 2.72
C GLY A 103 -10.41 8.90 2.95
N LEU A 104 -9.73 8.07 2.17
CA LEU A 104 -8.28 7.85 2.25
C LEU A 104 -7.48 8.76 1.31
N GLU A 105 -8.13 9.44 0.37
CA GLU A 105 -7.55 10.39 -0.59
C GLU A 105 -6.66 11.42 0.13
N ARG A 106 -5.49 11.73 -0.43
CA ARG A 106 -4.44 12.53 0.23
C ARG A 106 -4.06 13.78 -0.54
N SER A 107 -4.40 13.89 -1.82
CA SER A 107 -4.00 14.99 -2.68
C SER A 107 -4.37 16.37 -2.13
N GLU A 108 -5.61 16.54 -1.66
CA GLU A 108 -6.08 17.80 -1.09
C GLU A 108 -5.34 18.14 0.22
N LYS A 109 -5.11 17.15 1.08
CA LYS A 109 -4.40 17.34 2.36
C LYS A 109 -2.93 17.74 2.10
N LEU A 110 -2.27 17.08 1.15
CA LEU A 110 -0.92 17.43 0.73
C LEU A 110 -0.85 18.83 0.10
N ALA A 111 -1.84 19.24 -0.69
CA ALA A 111 -1.89 20.59 -1.23
C ALA A 111 -1.94 21.66 -0.13
N LYS A 112 -2.73 21.43 0.94
CA LYS A 112 -2.80 22.32 2.11
C LYS A 112 -1.46 22.41 2.84
N ASP A 113 -0.79 21.27 3.02
CA ASP A 113 0.51 21.26 3.70
C ASP A 113 1.59 21.97 2.87
N LEU A 114 1.63 21.76 1.56
CA LEU A 114 2.58 22.45 0.67
C LEU A 114 2.34 23.96 0.64
N GLU A 115 1.09 24.43 0.60
CA GLU A 115 0.80 25.87 0.69
C GLU A 115 1.22 26.42 2.06
N TRP A 116 1.00 25.68 3.16
CA TRP A 116 1.49 26.08 4.48
C TRP A 116 3.02 26.24 4.50
N PHE A 117 3.79 25.32 3.91
CA PHE A 117 5.26 25.46 3.80
C PHE A 117 5.65 26.70 3.00
N LYS A 118 4.93 27.00 1.93
CA LYS A 118 5.16 28.20 1.12
C LYS A 118 4.87 29.49 1.91
N GLU A 119 3.82 29.50 2.73
CA GLU A 119 3.54 30.61 3.67
C GLU A 119 4.64 30.78 4.73
N GLN A 120 5.35 29.70 5.10
CA GLN A 120 6.52 29.78 5.98
C GLN A 120 7.79 30.28 5.25
N GLY A 121 7.72 30.54 3.94
CA GLY A 121 8.83 31.05 3.14
C GLY A 121 9.70 29.97 2.48
N TYR A 122 9.26 28.71 2.46
CA TYR A 122 9.98 27.65 1.75
C TYR A 122 9.61 27.63 0.26
N THR A 123 10.60 27.33 -0.58
CA THR A 123 10.36 27.06 -2.00
C THR A 123 9.89 25.62 -2.18
N ILE A 124 8.74 25.44 -2.82
CA ILE A 124 8.23 24.11 -3.15
C ILE A 124 8.98 23.59 -4.39
N PRO A 125 9.66 22.44 -4.31
CA PRO A 125 10.38 21.88 -5.45
C PRO A 125 9.42 21.32 -6.51
N GLU A 126 9.92 21.17 -7.73
CA GLU A 126 9.25 20.36 -8.75
C GLU A 126 9.29 18.86 -8.41
N PRO A 127 8.36 18.04 -8.91
CA PRO A 127 8.40 16.59 -8.73
C PRO A 127 9.71 15.99 -9.21
N SER A 128 10.27 15.11 -8.38
CA SER A 128 11.54 14.45 -8.64
C SER A 128 11.36 13.10 -9.35
N SER A 129 12.48 12.51 -9.78
CA SER A 129 12.44 11.29 -10.60
C SER A 129 11.69 10.11 -9.96
N PRO A 130 11.82 9.81 -8.65
CA PRO A 130 11.03 8.76 -7.98
C PRO A 130 9.53 8.94 -8.14
N GLY A 131 8.98 10.12 -7.83
CA GLY A 131 7.55 10.41 -7.94
C GLY A 131 7.04 10.33 -9.38
N VAL A 132 7.79 10.90 -10.33
CA VAL A 132 7.44 10.86 -11.77
C VAL A 132 7.44 9.42 -12.28
N THR A 133 8.48 8.66 -11.98
CA THR A 133 8.63 7.25 -12.40
C THR A 133 7.50 6.41 -11.85
N TYR A 134 7.21 6.54 -10.56
CA TYR A 134 6.16 5.73 -9.93
C TYR A 134 4.78 6.08 -10.50
N SER A 135 4.49 7.36 -10.71
CA SER A 135 3.22 7.80 -11.29
C SER A 135 3.01 7.27 -12.71
N GLN A 136 4.06 7.25 -13.54
CA GLN A 136 4.00 6.67 -14.90
C GLN A 136 3.72 5.16 -14.86
N ILE A 137 4.38 4.42 -13.95
CA ILE A 137 4.15 2.99 -13.76
C ILE A 137 2.71 2.71 -13.33
N LEU A 138 2.16 3.49 -12.40
CA LEU A 138 0.78 3.36 -11.94
C LEU A 138 -0.22 3.61 -13.08
N GLN A 139 0.03 4.62 -13.91
CA GLN A 139 -0.79 4.89 -15.10
C GLN A 139 -0.76 3.72 -16.07
N GLU A 140 0.42 3.14 -16.35
CA GLU A 140 0.53 1.99 -17.24
C GLU A 140 -0.23 0.77 -16.69
N PHE A 141 -0.04 0.42 -15.42
CA PHE A 141 -0.78 -0.67 -14.78
C PHE A 141 -2.28 -0.42 -14.79
N SER A 142 -2.72 0.81 -14.56
CA SER A 142 -4.15 1.12 -14.54
C SER A 142 -4.89 0.82 -15.84
N GLU A 143 -4.18 0.79 -16.97
CA GLU A 143 -4.75 0.53 -18.29
C GLU A 143 -4.55 -0.93 -18.75
N LYS A 144 -3.50 -1.61 -18.28
CA LYS A 144 -3.08 -2.92 -18.81
C LYS A 144 -3.11 -4.05 -17.79
N ASP A 145 -2.97 -3.75 -16.51
CA ASP A 145 -2.74 -4.73 -15.44
C ASP A 145 -3.46 -4.33 -14.14
N PRO A 146 -4.77 -4.62 -14.05
CA PRO A 146 -5.57 -4.22 -12.90
C PRO A 146 -5.14 -4.86 -11.58
N GLN A 147 -4.64 -6.09 -11.61
CA GLN A 147 -4.19 -6.80 -10.43
C GLN A 147 -2.92 -6.15 -9.85
N ALA A 148 -1.95 -5.80 -10.70
CA ALA A 148 -0.79 -5.02 -10.30
C ALA A 148 -1.20 -3.67 -9.72
N PHE A 149 -2.07 -2.91 -10.41
CA PHE A 149 -2.55 -1.62 -9.94
C PHE A 149 -3.16 -1.71 -8.53
N ILE A 150 -4.02 -2.71 -8.27
CA ILE A 150 -4.65 -2.91 -6.96
C ILE A 150 -3.63 -3.25 -5.87
N CYS A 151 -2.58 -4.01 -6.18
CA CYS A 151 -1.47 -4.25 -5.24
C CYS A 151 -0.83 -2.93 -4.80
N HIS A 152 -0.51 -2.07 -5.75
CA HIS A 152 0.10 -0.78 -5.47
C HIS A 152 -0.85 0.17 -4.73
N PHE A 153 -2.12 0.25 -5.15
CA PHE A 153 -3.15 1.02 -4.46
C PHE A 153 -3.23 0.63 -2.98
N TYR A 154 -3.32 -0.69 -2.70
CA TYR A 154 -3.35 -1.19 -1.33
C TYR A 154 -2.09 -0.79 -0.56
N ASN A 155 -0.90 -1.09 -1.07
CA ASN A 155 0.33 -0.84 -0.32
C ASN A 155 0.57 0.65 -0.06
N ILE A 156 0.28 1.54 -1.02
CA ILE A 156 0.49 2.99 -0.86
C ILE A 156 -0.42 3.54 0.25
N TYR A 157 -1.74 3.33 0.16
CA TYR A 157 -2.69 3.87 1.14
C TYR A 157 -2.52 3.25 2.53
N PHE A 158 -2.35 1.92 2.61
CA PHE A 158 -2.26 1.25 3.90
C PHE A 158 -0.91 1.49 4.58
N ALA A 159 0.20 1.59 3.83
CA ALA A 159 1.49 1.96 4.42
C ALA A 159 1.45 3.36 5.04
N HIS A 160 0.84 4.34 4.36
CA HIS A 160 0.70 5.70 4.88
C HIS A 160 -0.10 5.75 6.19
N SER A 161 -1.23 5.04 6.23
CA SER A 161 -2.10 4.98 7.42
C SER A 161 -1.47 4.26 8.62
N ALA A 162 -0.40 3.49 8.41
CA ALA A 162 0.33 2.76 9.44
C ALA A 162 1.71 3.39 9.71
N GLY A 163 2.73 2.97 8.96
CA GLY A 163 4.11 3.45 9.12
C GLY A 163 4.26 4.94 8.80
N GLY A 164 3.52 5.45 7.82
CA GLY A 164 3.56 6.87 7.42
C GLY A 164 3.24 7.82 8.58
N ARG A 165 2.29 7.47 9.44
CA ARG A 165 1.97 8.25 10.66
C ARG A 165 3.14 8.32 11.66
N MET A 166 3.91 7.24 11.79
CA MET A 166 5.11 7.22 12.64
C MET A 166 6.18 8.16 12.08
N ILE A 167 6.38 8.13 10.77
CA ILE A 167 7.34 8.98 10.05
C ILE A 167 6.93 10.45 10.18
N GLY A 168 5.65 10.77 9.94
CA GLY A 168 5.12 12.12 10.09
C GLY A 168 5.35 12.71 11.47
N ARG A 169 5.11 11.93 12.54
CA ARG A 169 5.39 12.38 13.91
C ARG A 169 6.87 12.66 14.15
N LYS A 170 7.77 11.76 13.70
CA LYS A 170 9.22 11.94 13.83
C LYS A 170 9.70 13.21 13.14
N VAL A 171 9.25 13.45 11.90
CA VAL A 171 9.60 14.65 11.13
C VAL A 171 9.05 15.90 11.81
N ALA A 172 7.79 15.87 12.26
CA ALA A 172 7.18 17.00 12.95
C ALA A 172 7.91 17.36 14.25
N GLU A 173 8.32 16.35 15.03
CA GLU A 173 9.09 16.53 16.26
C GLU A 173 10.46 17.17 16.03
N GLN A 174 11.14 16.83 14.93
CA GLN A 174 12.48 17.33 14.64
C GLN A 174 12.50 18.65 13.88
N LEU A 175 11.55 18.86 12.97
CA LEU A 175 11.64 19.93 11.96
C LEU A 175 10.50 20.95 12.02
N LEU A 176 9.33 20.61 12.58
CA LEU A 176 8.09 21.40 12.41
C LEU A 176 7.47 21.84 13.75
N GLU A 177 8.27 21.93 14.82
CA GLU A 177 7.78 22.31 16.15
C GLU A 177 6.57 21.48 16.62
N LYS A 178 6.57 20.18 16.28
CA LYS A 178 5.48 19.22 16.55
C LYS A 178 4.15 19.55 15.86
N LYS A 179 4.14 20.42 14.83
CA LYS A 179 2.96 20.63 13.99
C LYS A 179 2.55 19.32 13.32
N GLU A 180 1.32 18.91 13.55
CA GLU A 180 0.70 17.81 12.80
C GLU A 180 0.15 18.34 11.48
N LEU A 181 0.75 17.89 10.38
CA LEU A 181 0.34 18.18 9.01
C LEU A 181 -0.97 17.48 8.64
N GLU A 182 -1.71 18.07 7.70
CA GLU A 182 -3.01 17.58 7.21
C GLU A 182 -2.88 16.21 6.53
N PHE A 183 -1.74 15.93 5.91
CA PHE A 183 -1.43 14.65 5.27
C PHE A 183 -1.63 13.45 6.23
N TYR A 184 -1.43 13.65 7.53
CA TYR A 184 -1.58 12.63 8.57
C TYR A 184 -2.90 12.70 9.34
N LYS A 185 -3.86 13.51 8.88
CA LYS A 185 -5.20 13.63 9.46
C LYS A 185 -6.25 13.09 8.52
N TRP A 186 -7.30 12.49 9.08
CA TRP A 186 -8.44 11.96 8.33
C TRP A 186 -9.73 12.54 8.85
N ASP A 187 -10.66 12.77 7.93
CA ASP A 187 -12.01 13.21 8.28
C ASP A 187 -12.84 11.97 8.60
N GLY A 188 -12.99 11.68 9.89
CA GLY A 188 -13.70 10.50 10.41
C GLY A 188 -12.80 9.46 11.07
N ASP A 189 -13.40 8.32 11.45
CA ASP A 189 -12.68 7.23 12.13
C ASP A 189 -11.82 6.44 11.13
N LEU A 190 -10.50 6.57 11.24
CA LEU A 190 -9.55 5.92 10.33
C LEU A 190 -9.70 4.39 10.31
N SER A 191 -10.04 3.76 11.45
CA SER A 191 -10.21 2.30 11.49
C SER A 191 -11.39 1.86 10.61
N GLN A 192 -12.51 2.57 10.69
CA GLN A 192 -13.68 2.33 9.84
C GLN A 192 -13.39 2.62 8.37
N LEU A 193 -12.70 3.73 8.05
CA LEU A 193 -12.32 4.05 6.66
C LEU A 193 -11.46 2.93 6.05
N LEU A 194 -10.43 2.49 6.79
CA LEU A 194 -9.57 1.39 6.35
C LEU A 194 -10.38 0.10 6.18
N GLN A 195 -11.25 -0.25 7.13
CA GLN A 195 -12.05 -1.47 7.03
C GLN A 195 -12.96 -1.47 5.81
N ASN A 196 -13.63 -0.35 5.53
CA ASN A 196 -14.48 -0.20 4.34
C ASN A 196 -13.69 -0.45 3.04
N VAL A 197 -12.46 0.06 2.96
CA VAL A 197 -11.59 -0.19 1.79
C VAL A 197 -11.12 -1.64 1.74
N ARG A 198 -10.84 -2.29 2.88
CA ARG A 198 -10.51 -3.73 2.91
C ARG A 198 -11.66 -4.58 2.36
N ASP A 199 -12.89 -4.26 2.76
CA ASP A 199 -14.07 -5.01 2.33
C ASP A 199 -14.30 -4.85 0.81
N LYS A 200 -14.10 -3.64 0.27
CA LYS A 200 -14.13 -3.37 -1.17
C LYS A 200 -13.04 -4.14 -1.93
N LEU A 201 -11.80 -4.13 -1.43
CA LEU A 201 -10.68 -4.88 -2.04
C LEU A 201 -10.96 -6.38 -2.05
N ASN A 202 -11.48 -6.93 -0.94
CA ASN A 202 -11.87 -8.34 -0.87
C ASN A 202 -12.96 -8.67 -1.90
N LYS A 203 -14.00 -7.85 -1.99
CA LYS A 203 -15.09 -8.01 -2.96
C LYS A 203 -14.58 -7.99 -4.41
N VAL A 204 -13.68 -7.08 -4.76
CA VAL A 204 -13.07 -7.04 -6.10
C VAL A 204 -12.25 -8.31 -6.39
N ALA A 205 -11.52 -8.81 -5.39
CA ALA A 205 -10.70 -10.01 -5.53
C ALA A 205 -11.50 -11.33 -5.48
N GLU A 206 -12.80 -11.32 -5.15
CA GLU A 206 -13.63 -12.54 -5.15
C GLU A 206 -13.76 -13.15 -6.55
N SER A 207 -13.84 -12.32 -7.59
CA SER A 207 -13.93 -12.78 -8.97
C SER A 207 -12.57 -13.16 -9.59
N TRP A 208 -11.47 -12.91 -8.90
CA TRP A 208 -10.14 -13.22 -9.42
C TRP A 208 -9.80 -14.71 -9.28
N THR A 209 -9.19 -15.24 -10.33
CA THR A 209 -8.49 -16.51 -10.32
C THR A 209 -7.34 -16.51 -9.32
N ARG A 210 -6.82 -17.70 -8.99
CA ARG A 210 -5.68 -17.81 -8.09
C ARG A 210 -4.41 -17.22 -8.71
N GLU A 211 -4.27 -17.35 -10.02
CA GLU A 211 -3.17 -16.81 -10.82
C GLU A 211 -3.17 -15.28 -10.76
N GLU A 212 -4.33 -14.63 -10.94
CA GLU A 212 -4.49 -13.18 -10.79
C GLU A 212 -4.18 -12.69 -9.37
N LYS A 213 -4.63 -13.43 -8.35
CA LYS A 213 -4.29 -13.14 -6.95
C LYS A 213 -2.79 -13.25 -6.69
N ASN A 214 -2.15 -14.30 -7.20
CA ASN A 214 -0.71 -14.47 -7.07
C ASN A 214 0.07 -13.35 -7.78
N HIS A 215 -0.36 -12.99 -8.99
CA HIS A 215 0.22 -11.88 -9.74
C HIS A 215 0.16 -10.57 -8.95
N CYS A 216 -0.99 -10.23 -8.37
CA CYS A 216 -1.12 -9.10 -7.46
C CYS A 216 -0.14 -9.19 -6.27
N LEU A 217 0.02 -10.36 -5.65
CA LEU A 217 0.94 -10.53 -4.51
C LEU A 217 2.42 -10.38 -4.91
N GLU A 218 2.79 -10.85 -6.11
CA GLU A 218 4.16 -10.76 -6.65
C GLU A 218 4.60 -9.31 -6.90
N GLU A 219 3.67 -8.41 -7.20
CA GLU A 219 3.95 -6.99 -7.40
C GLU A 219 4.29 -6.23 -6.10
N THR A 220 4.08 -6.84 -4.92
CA THR A 220 4.32 -6.18 -3.63
C THR A 220 5.78 -5.71 -3.48
N GLU A 221 6.76 -6.50 -3.95
CA GLU A 221 8.18 -6.12 -3.83
C GLU A 221 8.51 -4.88 -4.67
N LYS A 222 7.89 -4.72 -5.85
CA LYS A 222 8.06 -3.52 -6.67
C LYS A 222 7.38 -2.31 -6.05
N SER A 223 6.20 -2.49 -5.43
CA SER A 223 5.54 -1.41 -4.68
C SER A 223 6.42 -0.90 -3.53
N PHE A 224 7.04 -1.80 -2.77
CA PHE A 224 7.98 -1.43 -1.71
C PHE A 224 9.19 -0.68 -2.23
N LYS A 225 9.78 -1.14 -3.36
CA LYS A 225 10.91 -0.48 -3.99
C LYS A 225 10.57 0.98 -4.36
N HIS A 226 9.50 1.19 -5.12
CA HIS A 226 9.14 2.53 -5.59
C HIS A 226 8.71 3.46 -4.44
N SER A 227 7.95 2.95 -3.46
CA SER A 227 7.63 3.72 -2.26
C SER A 227 8.89 4.04 -1.42
N GLY A 228 9.85 3.11 -1.35
CA GLY A 228 11.13 3.29 -0.67
C GLY A 228 12.00 4.38 -1.31
N GLU A 229 12.04 4.43 -2.65
CA GLU A 229 12.74 5.48 -3.39
C GLU A 229 12.20 6.89 -3.08
N ILE A 230 10.88 7.03 -2.92
CA ILE A 230 10.25 8.30 -2.50
C ILE A 230 10.53 8.57 -1.01
N LEU A 231 10.41 7.56 -0.13
CA LEU A 231 10.70 7.71 1.30
C LEU A 231 12.15 8.14 1.57
N ARG A 232 13.09 7.66 0.77
CA ARG A 232 14.51 8.01 0.86
C ARG A 232 14.76 9.51 0.67
N LEU A 233 13.89 10.23 -0.05
CA LEU A 233 14.01 11.67 -0.24
C LEU A 233 14.00 12.45 1.08
N ILE A 234 13.38 11.88 2.13
CA ILE A 234 13.34 12.50 3.47
C ILE A 234 14.74 12.64 4.07
N LEU A 235 15.69 11.75 3.72
CA LEU A 235 16.97 11.50 4.40
C LEU A 235 18.20 12.15 3.74
#